data_AF-A0A9W8PIR1-F1
#
_entry.id   AF-A0A9W8PIR1-F1
#
_cell.length_a   1.000
_cell.length_b   1.000
_cell.length_c   1.000
_cell.angle_alpha   90.00
_cell.angle_beta   90.00
_cell.angle_gamma   90.00
#
_symmetry.space_group_name_H-M   'P 1'
#
loop_
_entity.id
_entity.type
_entity.pdbx_description
1 polymer ?
#
loop_
_entity_poly.entity_id
_entity_poly.type
_entity_poly.pdbx_seq_one_letter_code
_entity_poly.pdbx_strand_id
1 'polypeptide(L)'
;MPSRKRSLAVADGEDGENELSLRYRIRNMWQFANLCQWIYIFGKAAKIDEAIDVEEIEAECLKPNSTMLTDIALALLKLVSSHRGLTHEIFDDQARKQFANRSPNYNPFGSADAPLKFNDFDVFTKVGSFVQDSRA
;
A
#
# COMPACT_ATOMS: atom_id res chain seq x y z
N MET A 1 -47.87 -22.77 22.33
CA MET A 1 -46.96 -21.68 22.75
C MET A 1 -45.85 -22.29 23.58
N PRO A 2 -44.56 -21.88 23.51
CA PRO A 2 -43.90 -20.88 22.65
C PRO A 2 -42.82 -21.54 21.74
N SER A 3 -42.71 -21.21 20.45
CA SER A 3 -41.94 -20.09 19.89
C SER A 3 -40.58 -19.83 20.54
N ARG A 4 -39.50 -20.25 19.89
CA ARG A 4 -38.22 -19.52 19.87
C ARG A 4 -37.53 -19.72 18.53
N LYS A 5 -37.95 -18.88 17.57
CA LYS A 5 -37.14 -18.46 16.42
C LYS A 5 -35.78 -18.03 16.95
N ARG A 6 -34.71 -18.71 16.54
CA ARG A 6 -33.35 -18.16 16.61
C ARG A 6 -32.99 -17.75 15.20
N SER A 7 -33.42 -16.55 14.84
CA SER A 7 -32.94 -15.84 13.65
C SER A 7 -31.52 -15.38 13.96
N LEU A 8 -30.53 -16.21 13.62
CA LEU A 8 -29.13 -15.78 13.66
C LEU A 8 -28.85 -15.02 12.36
N ALA A 9 -28.34 -13.80 12.51
CA ALA A 9 -28.08 -12.85 11.45
C ALA A 9 -27.18 -13.45 10.35
N VAL A 10 -27.66 -13.43 9.11
CA VAL A 10 -26.93 -13.82 7.89
C VAL A 10 -26.54 -12.55 7.13
N ALA A 11 -25.98 -11.55 7.83
CA ALA A 11 -25.65 -10.27 7.20
C ALA A 11 -24.20 -9.82 7.44
N ASP A 12 -23.36 -10.66 8.06
CA ASP A 12 -21.97 -10.32 8.43
C ASP A 12 -20.94 -11.36 7.92
N GLY A 13 -21.40 -12.35 7.16
CA GLY A 13 -20.55 -13.46 6.68
C GLY A 13 -19.78 -13.14 5.39
N GLU A 14 -20.36 -12.35 4.49
CA GLU A 14 -19.78 -12.11 3.16
C GLU A 14 -18.59 -11.13 3.22
N ASP A 15 -18.66 -10.07 4.04
CA ASP A 15 -17.57 -9.10 4.16
C ASP A 15 -16.36 -9.68 4.90
N GLY A 16 -16.59 -10.49 5.95
CA GLY A 16 -15.53 -11.13 6.73
C GLY A 16 -14.75 -12.20 5.95
N GLU A 17 -15.42 -13.00 5.11
CA GLU A 17 -14.77 -13.99 4.26
C GLU A 17 -13.89 -13.34 3.18
N ASN A 18 -14.36 -12.22 2.61
CA ASN A 18 -13.60 -11.44 1.64
C ASN A 18 -12.37 -10.75 2.27
N GLU A 19 -12.51 -10.21 3.49
CA GLU A 19 -11.39 -9.62 4.21
C GLU A 19 -10.32 -10.66 4.57
N LEU A 20 -10.72 -11.84 5.06
CA LEU A 20 -9.81 -12.95 5.36
C LEU A 20 -9.06 -13.43 4.10
N SER A 21 -9.77 -13.52 2.98
CA SER A 21 -9.18 -13.85 1.67
C SER A 21 -8.19 -12.78 1.20
N LEU A 22 -8.52 -11.50 1.38
CA LEU A 22 -7.66 -10.37 1.04
C LEU A 22 -6.38 -10.36 1.90
N ARG A 23 -6.51 -10.49 3.22
CA ARG A 23 -5.39 -10.64 4.18
C ARG A 23 -4.48 -11.77 3.77
N TYR A 24 -5.04 -12.94 3.47
CA TYR A 24 -4.27 -14.10 3.03
C TYR A 24 -3.47 -13.79 1.76
N ARG A 25 -4.06 -13.11 0.78
CA ARG A 25 -3.36 -12.72 -0.45
C ARG A 25 -2.22 -11.73 -0.18
N ILE A 26 -2.45 -10.71 0.65
CA ILE A 26 -1.42 -9.71 1.02
C ILE A 26 -0.23 -10.39 1.71
N ARG A 27 -0.49 -11.24 2.71
CA ARG A 27 0.56 -11.98 3.44
C ARG A 27 1.40 -12.90 2.54
N ASN A 28 0.84 -13.37 1.43
CA ASN A 28 1.54 -14.20 0.45
C ASN A 28 2.29 -13.40 -0.62
N MET A 29 2.24 -12.06 -0.61
CA MET A 29 3.04 -11.24 -1.50
C MET A 29 4.48 -11.15 -0.98
N TRP A 30 5.44 -11.51 -1.83
CA TRP A 30 6.85 -11.30 -1.49
C TRP A 30 7.17 -9.80 -1.35
N GLN A 31 6.47 -8.93 -2.09
CA GLN A 31 6.62 -7.48 -2.00
C GLN A 31 6.20 -6.95 -0.62
N PHE A 32 5.14 -7.52 -0.04
CA PHE A 32 4.70 -7.18 1.31
C PHE A 32 5.75 -7.55 2.34
N ALA A 33 6.24 -8.80 2.29
CA ALA A 33 7.31 -9.25 3.18
C ALA A 33 8.59 -8.39 3.04
N ASN A 34 8.95 -8.02 1.80
CA ASN A 34 10.10 -7.16 1.54
C ASN A 34 9.91 -5.74 2.10
N LEU A 35 8.74 -5.14 1.93
CA LEU A 35 8.40 -3.83 2.48
C LEU A 35 8.52 -3.83 4.01
N CYS A 36 7.88 -4.80 4.67
CA CYS A 36 7.91 -4.93 6.13
C CYS A 36 9.34 -5.10 6.65
N GLN A 37 10.14 -5.96 6.00
CA GLN A 37 11.54 -6.15 6.37
C GLN A 37 12.36 -4.87 6.18
N TRP A 38 12.13 -4.14 5.09
CA TRP A 38 12.84 -2.91 4.81
C TRP A 38 12.50 -1.83 5.84
N ILE A 39 11.22 -1.66 6.19
CA ILE A 39 10.77 -0.72 7.22
C ILE A 39 11.35 -1.10 8.58
N TYR A 40 11.39 -2.39 8.92
CA TYR A 40 12.02 -2.85 10.16
C TYR A 40 13.50 -2.47 10.25
N ILE A 41 14.26 -2.61 9.15
CA ILE A 41 15.70 -2.32 9.14
C ILE A 41 15.97 -0.80 9.05
N PHE A 42 15.24 -0.08 8.19
CA PHE A 42 15.57 1.28 7.76
C PHE A 42 14.51 2.33 8.11
N GLY A 43 13.37 1.96 8.69
CA GLY A 43 12.23 2.85 8.96
C GLY A 43 12.63 4.08 9.76
N LYS A 44 13.45 3.90 10.80
CA LYS A 44 14.00 5.01 11.59
C LYS A 44 14.79 6.01 10.74
N ALA A 45 15.65 5.52 9.84
CA ALA A 45 16.43 6.37 8.94
C ALA A 45 15.53 7.07 7.90
N ALA A 46 14.44 6.40 7.49
CA ALA A 46 13.41 6.92 6.61
C ALA A 46 12.44 7.90 7.29
N LYS A 47 12.54 8.10 8.61
CA LYS A 47 11.60 8.87 9.44
C LYS A 47 10.18 8.32 9.42
N ILE A 48 10.05 7.00 9.28
CA ILE A 48 8.81 6.26 9.50
C ILE A 48 8.67 6.04 11.01
N ASP A 49 7.45 6.14 11.53
CA ASP A 49 7.17 5.95 12.96
C ASP A 49 7.59 4.54 13.41
N GLU A 50 8.30 4.45 14.55
CA GLU A 50 8.77 3.18 15.12
C GLU A 50 7.61 2.33 15.68
N ALA A 51 6.43 2.93 15.85
CA ALA A 51 5.21 2.20 16.21
C ALA A 51 4.60 1.41 15.04
N ILE A 52 5.04 1.64 13.80
CA ILE A 52 4.53 0.91 12.64
C ILE A 52 5.18 -0.48 12.58
N ASP A 53 4.40 -1.50 12.92
CA ASP A 53 4.77 -2.92 12.82
C ASP A 53 4.07 -3.62 11.64
N VAL A 54 4.29 -4.93 11.50
CA VAL A 54 3.76 -5.72 10.38
C VAL A 54 2.23 -5.80 10.45
N GLU A 55 1.70 -5.97 11.66
CA GLU A 55 0.28 -6.05 11.95
C GLU A 55 -0.44 -4.73 11.59
N GLU A 56 0.16 -3.58 11.89
CA GLU A 56 -0.35 -2.26 11.54
C GLU A 56 -0.38 -2.05 10.01
N ILE A 57 0.71 -2.41 9.30
CA ILE A 57 0.77 -2.34 7.83
C ILE A 57 -0.28 -3.25 7.19
N GLU A 58 -0.46 -4.47 7.71
CA GLU A 58 -1.49 -5.37 7.22
C GLU A 58 -2.89 -4.81 7.43
N ALA A 59 -3.19 -4.27 8.62
CA ALA A 59 -4.49 -3.70 8.93
C ALA A 59 -4.80 -2.49 8.04
N GLU A 60 -3.81 -1.64 7.77
CA GLU A 60 -3.94 -0.48 6.88
C GLU A 60 -4.14 -0.87 5.42
N CYS A 61 -3.53 -1.97 4.96
CA CYS A 61 -3.76 -2.53 3.62
C CYS A 61 -5.23 -2.90 3.34
N LEU A 62 -6.02 -3.19 4.36
CA LEU A 62 -7.44 -3.54 4.22
C LEU A 62 -8.35 -2.31 4.24
N LYS A 63 -7.81 -1.13 4.58
CA LYS A 63 -8.55 0.12 4.62
C LYS A 63 -8.47 0.80 3.24
N PRO A 64 -9.60 1.04 2.55
CA PRO A 64 -9.58 1.61 1.21
C PRO A 64 -8.91 3.00 1.12
N ASN A 65 -9.00 3.79 2.20
CA ASN A 65 -8.48 5.15 2.27
C ASN A 65 -7.34 5.31 3.30
N SER A 66 -6.52 4.28 3.47
CA SER A 66 -5.34 4.36 4.36
C SER A 66 -4.43 5.53 3.96
N THR A 67 -4.18 6.43 4.90
CA THR A 67 -3.17 7.49 4.74
C THR A 67 -1.77 6.97 5.02
N MET A 68 -1.63 5.93 5.85
CA MET A 68 -0.34 5.38 6.26
C MET A 68 0.46 4.85 5.07
N LEU A 69 -0.18 4.14 4.13
CA LEU A 69 0.51 3.65 2.94
C LEU A 69 1.05 4.81 2.09
N THR A 70 0.32 5.92 2.02
CA THR A 70 0.74 7.14 1.31
C THR A 70 1.86 7.86 2.05
N ASP A 71 1.84 7.86 3.38
CA ASP A 71 2.93 8.41 4.22
C ASP A 71 4.23 7.62 4.05
N ILE A 72 4.13 6.27 4.06
CA ILE A 72 5.24 5.36 3.78
C ILE A 72 5.77 5.61 2.36
N ALA A 73 4.88 5.71 1.37
CA ALA A 73 5.27 6.00 -0.02
C ALA A 73 6.03 7.32 -0.14
N LEU A 74 5.55 8.37 0.53
CA LEU A 74 6.20 9.66 0.55
C LEU A 74 7.56 9.61 1.25
N ALA A 75 7.67 8.87 2.37
CA ALA A 75 8.94 8.68 3.07
C ALA A 75 9.98 7.98 2.19
N LEU A 76 9.59 6.90 1.50
CA LEU A 76 10.43 6.20 0.55
C LEU A 76 10.84 7.10 -0.63
N LEU A 77 9.89 7.85 -1.20
CA LEU A 77 10.15 8.74 -2.32
C LEU A 77 11.14 9.86 -1.94
N LYS A 78 11.11 10.36 -0.71
CA LYS A 78 12.08 11.34 -0.18
C LYS A 78 13.51 10.80 -0.14
N LEU A 79 13.70 9.48 -0.01
CA LEU A 79 15.03 8.87 0.01
C LEU A 79 15.64 8.72 -1.39
N VAL A 80 14.80 8.51 -2.41
CA VAL A 80 15.24 8.27 -3.79
C VAL A 80 15.16 9.50 -4.69
N SER A 81 14.49 10.56 -4.22
CA SER A 81 14.31 11.83 -4.94
C SER A 81 15.26 12.91 -4.43
N SER A 82 15.85 13.66 -5.34
CA SER A 82 16.60 14.88 -5.03
C SER A 82 15.70 16.12 -4.89
N HIS A 83 14.39 16.00 -5.14
CA HIS A 83 13.44 17.10 -5.06
C HIS A 83 13.22 17.54 -3.62
N ARG A 84 13.61 18.77 -3.29
CA ARG A 84 13.37 19.38 -1.98
C ARG A 84 11.90 19.78 -1.85
N GLY A 85 11.35 19.67 -0.64
CA GLY A 85 9.97 20.09 -0.37
C GLY A 85 8.92 19.08 -0.85
N LEU A 86 9.24 17.78 -0.90
CA LEU A 86 8.30 16.74 -1.27
C LEU A 86 7.14 16.64 -0.27
N THR A 87 5.93 16.95 -0.74
CA THR A 87 4.66 16.87 0.00
C THR A 87 3.69 15.91 -0.68
N HIS A 88 2.56 15.61 -0.02
CA HIS A 88 1.49 14.81 -0.61
C HIS A 88 0.91 15.42 -1.89
N GLU A 89 0.87 16.76 -1.99
CA GLU A 89 0.31 17.45 -3.16
C GLU A 89 1.09 17.17 -4.45
N ILE A 90 2.42 17.04 -4.35
CA ILE A 90 3.30 16.78 -5.50
C ILE A 90 3.77 15.32 -5.57
N PHE A 91 3.27 14.47 -4.67
CA PHE A 91 3.72 13.08 -4.55
C PHE A 91 3.50 12.30 -5.85
N ASP A 92 2.27 12.26 -6.37
CA ASP A 92 1.91 11.44 -7.54
C ASP A 92 2.75 11.82 -8.78
N ASP A 93 2.95 13.12 -9.00
CA ASP A 93 3.73 13.61 -10.14
C ASP A 93 5.22 13.28 -10.01
N GLN A 94 5.77 13.33 -8.80
CA GLN A 94 7.17 12.99 -8.56
C GLN A 94 7.38 11.48 -8.58
N ALA A 95 6.44 10.70 -8.05
CA ALA A 95 6.45 9.24 -8.12
C ALA A 95 6.43 8.78 -9.59
N ARG A 96 5.51 9.32 -10.41
CA ARG A 96 5.44 9.02 -11.85
C ARG A 96 6.75 9.30 -12.57
N LYS A 97 7.42 10.41 -12.27
CA LYS A 97 8.75 10.75 -12.84
C LYS A 97 9.82 9.75 -12.42
N GLN A 98 9.84 9.34 -11.15
CA GLN A 98 10.79 8.33 -10.68
C GLN A 98 10.57 6.98 -11.37
N PHE A 99 9.31 6.54 -11.52
CA PHE A 99 8.98 5.32 -12.24
C PHE A 99 9.34 5.40 -13.72
N ALA A 100 9.01 6.50 -14.41
CA ALA A 100 9.38 6.69 -15.81
C ALA A 100 10.89 6.63 -16.03
N ASN A 101 11.69 7.12 -15.08
CA ASN A 101 13.15 7.11 -15.17
C ASN A 101 13.78 5.76 -14.80
N ARG A 102 13.23 5.04 -13.81
CA ARG A 102 13.84 3.83 -13.23
C ARG A 102 13.23 2.53 -13.72
N SER A 103 11.96 2.54 -14.12
CA SER A 103 11.25 1.40 -14.69
C SER A 103 10.26 1.87 -15.78
N PRO A 104 10.77 2.21 -16.97
CA PRO A 104 9.94 2.73 -18.07
C PRO A 104 8.85 1.73 -18.50
N ASN A 105 9.15 0.43 -18.35
CA ASN A 105 8.28 -0.67 -18.77
C ASN A 105 7.22 -1.03 -17.71
N TYR A 106 7.34 -0.53 -16.48
CA TYR A 106 6.40 -0.78 -15.40
C TYR A 106 6.19 0.47 -14.56
N ASN A 107 5.28 1.33 -15.03
CA ASN A 107 4.85 2.53 -14.33
C ASN A 107 3.36 2.41 -13.93
N PRO A 108 3.07 2.14 -12.64
CA PRO A 108 1.69 2.01 -12.18
C PRO A 108 0.91 3.34 -12.23
N PHE A 109 1.59 4.49 -12.32
CA PHE A 109 0.98 5.82 -12.37
C PHE A 109 0.45 6.22 -13.75
N GLY A 110 0.53 5.34 -14.74
CA GLY A 110 0.02 5.58 -16.09
C GLY A 110 0.90 6.52 -16.93
N SER A 111 0.31 7.07 -18.00
CA SER A 111 0.97 7.96 -18.95
C SER A 111 0.68 9.44 -18.66
N ALA A 112 1.29 10.34 -19.43
CA ALA A 112 0.98 11.77 -19.32
C ALA A 112 -0.49 12.10 -19.64
N ASP A 113 -1.12 11.33 -20.54
CA ASP A 113 -2.49 11.56 -21.00
C ASP A 113 -3.55 10.93 -20.07
N ALA A 114 -3.16 9.93 -19.28
CA ALA A 114 -4.03 9.21 -18.34
C ALA A 114 -3.31 8.97 -17.00
N PRO A 115 -3.05 10.02 -16.21
CA PRO A 115 -2.36 9.89 -14.93
C PRO A 115 -3.27 9.24 -13.88
N LEU A 116 -2.74 8.25 -13.18
CA LEU A 116 -3.38 7.63 -12.02
C LEU A 116 -2.79 8.20 -10.72
N LYS A 117 -3.62 8.27 -9.68
CA LYS A 117 -3.20 8.68 -8.34
C LYS A 117 -2.94 7.44 -7.49
N PHE A 118 -1.95 7.53 -6.61
CA PHE A 118 -1.63 6.40 -5.73
C PHE A 118 -2.79 5.99 -4.84
N ASN A 119 -3.61 6.95 -4.37
CA ASN A 119 -4.78 6.64 -3.55
C ASN A 119 -5.81 5.79 -4.29
N ASP A 120 -5.88 5.91 -5.62
CA ASP A 120 -6.84 5.19 -6.46
C ASP A 120 -6.37 3.76 -6.81
N PHE A 121 -5.12 3.41 -6.47
CA PHE A 121 -4.60 2.06 -6.64
C PHE A 121 -5.26 1.06 -5.70
N ASP A 122 -5.47 -0.16 -6.19
CA ASP A 122 -5.73 -1.30 -5.32
C ASP A 122 -4.51 -1.57 -4.42
N VAL A 123 -4.74 -2.26 -3.30
CA VAL A 123 -3.70 -2.55 -2.32
C VAL A 123 -2.51 -3.32 -2.89
N PHE A 124 -2.75 -4.23 -3.85
CA PHE A 124 -1.69 -5.02 -4.45
C PHE A 124 -0.76 -4.15 -5.28
N THR A 125 -1.31 -3.18 -6.01
CA THR A 125 -0.59 -2.20 -6.81
C THR A 125 0.16 -1.21 -5.91
N LYS A 126 -0.45 -0.77 -4.79
CA LYS A 126 0.23 0.06 -3.77
C LYS A 126 1.45 -0.67 -3.21
N VAL A 127 1.27 -1.88 -2.68
CA VAL A 127 2.35 -2.67 -2.09
C VAL A 127 3.43 -3.01 -3.13
N GLY A 128 3.02 -3.38 -4.35
CA GLY A 128 3.93 -3.68 -5.44
C GLY A 128 4.78 -2.47 -5.86
N SER A 129 4.22 -1.26 -5.82
CA SER A 129 4.95 -0.05 -6.19
C SER A 129 6.12 0.30 -5.24
N PHE A 130 6.13 -0.21 -4.01
CA PHE A 130 7.28 0.02 -3.11
C PHE A 130 8.53 -0.75 -3.51
N VAL A 131 8.37 -1.80 -4.31
CA VAL A 131 9.45 -2.72 -4.62
C VAL A 131 9.62 -2.78 -6.14
N GLN A 132 10.66 -2.12 -6.64
CA GLN A 132 11.05 -2.26 -8.04
C GLN A 132 11.85 -3.55 -8.21
N ASP A 133 11.30 -4.51 -8.95
CA ASP A 133 12.06 -5.68 -9.37
C ASP A 133 13.20 -5.20 -10.28
N SER A 134 14.44 -5.45 -9.84
CA SER A 134 15.65 -5.06 -10.57
C SER A 134 16.05 -6.12 -11.62
N ARG A 135 15.25 -7.17 -11.80
CA ARG A 135 15.45 -8.17 -12.85
C ARG A 135 14.89 -7.66 -14.18
N ALA A 136 15.71 -6.87 -14.88
CA ALA A 136 15.65 -6.67 -16.32
C ALA A 136 16.96 -7.17 -16.94
#